data_AF-A0A0L1J9Q3-F1
#
_entry.id   AF-A0A0L1J9Q3-F1
#
_cell.length_a   1.000
_cell.length_b   1.000
_cell.length_c   1.000
_cell.angle_alpha   90.00
_cell.angle_beta   90.00
_cell.angle_gamma   90.00
#
_symmetry.space_group_name_H-M   'P 1'
#
loop_
_entity.id
_entity.type
_entity.pdbx_description
1 polymer ?
#
loop_
_entity_poly.entity_id
_entity_poly.type
_entity_poly.pdbx_seq_one_letter_code
_entity_poly.pdbx_strand_id
1 'polypeptide(L)'
;MQKLAKDTRIQDAATPALLHPDFHKRNVYVSAEDSTLITGVLDWQSTSIEPAFIYANETPDFAALPEEPEGNTLENGVDKHRASGHNEQEWKDASICYQTYDVCMKGLAPKLRPARLLDPTLLGVLQYCHTTWRDSAMAIRQELIELSARWTELGLQGSCPFSPTEEELREHARDYEDFETIQTLKLWLRNSLNTNSDGWVPNELWDAARDAHRAAYGEWIQTVRESQSRGDSLTVAKADKLWPFDAG
;
A
#
# COMPACT_ATOMS: atom_id res chain seq x y z
N MET A 1 18.25 7.37 -14.50
CA MET A 1 17.86 8.45 -13.57
C MET A 1 18.02 9.86 -14.11
N GLN A 2 19.21 10.33 -14.54
CA GLN A 2 19.36 11.73 -15.00
C GLN A 2 18.43 12.11 -16.17
N LYS A 3 18.11 11.18 -17.08
CA LYS A 3 17.14 11.41 -18.16
C LYS A 3 15.72 11.57 -17.63
N LEU A 4 15.34 10.74 -16.66
CA LEU A 4 14.04 10.79 -16.00
C LEU A 4 13.85 12.14 -15.28
N ALA A 5 14.86 12.60 -14.53
CA ALA A 5 14.84 13.90 -13.86
C ALA A 5 14.80 15.12 -14.81
N LYS A 6 15.13 14.94 -16.10
CA LYS A 6 15.05 15.99 -17.13
C LYS A 6 13.75 15.93 -17.93
N ASP A 7 12.91 14.92 -17.72
CA ASP A 7 11.61 14.83 -18.36
C ASP A 7 10.71 15.97 -17.83
N THR A 8 10.15 16.76 -18.74
CA THR A 8 9.36 17.94 -18.37
C THR A 8 8.13 17.57 -17.56
N ARG A 9 7.52 16.41 -17.80
CA ARG A 9 6.36 15.94 -17.04
C ARG A 9 6.72 15.69 -15.57
N ILE A 10 7.94 15.18 -15.33
CA ILE A 10 8.46 14.95 -13.99
C ILE A 10 8.83 16.26 -13.32
N GLN A 11 9.40 17.21 -14.05
CA GLN A 11 9.68 18.56 -13.53
C GLN A 11 8.39 19.28 -13.13
N ASP A 12 7.34 19.19 -13.94
CA ASP A 12 6.02 19.77 -13.63
C ASP A 12 5.39 19.09 -12.39
N ALA A 13 5.52 17.77 -12.29
CA ALA A 13 5.11 16.98 -11.13
C ALA A 13 5.97 17.21 -9.87
N ALA A 14 7.14 17.84 -10.00
CA ALA A 14 8.05 18.16 -8.90
C ALA A 14 7.85 19.56 -8.32
N THR A 15 6.72 20.22 -8.64
CA THR A 15 6.39 21.54 -8.09
C THR A 15 6.50 21.54 -6.56
N PRO A 16 7.20 22.51 -5.93
CA PRO A 16 7.34 22.55 -4.48
C PRO A 16 5.99 22.67 -3.76
N ALA A 17 5.71 21.70 -2.90
CA ALA A 17 4.47 21.57 -2.14
C ALA A 17 4.80 21.38 -0.65
N LEU A 18 3.96 21.96 0.21
CA LEU A 18 3.98 21.76 1.66
C LEU A 18 2.65 21.10 2.01
N LEU A 19 2.68 19.80 2.30
CA LEU A 19 1.52 19.04 2.73
C LEU A 19 1.83 18.31 4.03
N HIS A 20 0.77 18.01 4.77
CA HIS A 20 0.86 17.22 5.98
C HIS A 20 1.32 15.80 5.62
N PRO A 21 2.48 15.32 6.11
CA PRO A 21 3.08 14.06 5.67
C PRO A 21 2.39 12.81 6.23
N ASP A 22 1.55 12.95 7.25
CA ASP A 22 0.81 11.84 7.87
C ASP A 22 -0.67 12.20 8.07
N PHE A 23 -1.35 12.52 6.97
CA PHE A 23 -2.71 13.06 7.01
C PHE A 23 -3.77 11.98 7.23
N HIS A 24 -3.76 11.33 8.40
CA HIS A 24 -4.74 10.29 8.78
C HIS A 24 -5.72 10.79 9.86
N LYS A 25 -6.84 10.06 10.07
CA LYS A 25 -7.95 10.49 10.95
C LYS A 25 -7.56 10.78 12.40
N ARG A 26 -6.51 10.12 12.93
CA ARG A 26 -6.05 10.35 14.31
C ARG A 26 -5.34 11.71 14.49
N ASN A 27 -4.95 12.34 13.39
CA ASN A 27 -4.32 13.66 13.36
C ASN A 27 -5.32 14.79 13.09
N VAL A 28 -6.61 14.46 12.91
CA VAL A 28 -7.69 15.43 12.66
C VAL A 28 -8.61 15.48 13.88
N TYR A 29 -8.71 16.64 14.50
CA TYR A 29 -9.64 16.90 15.60
C TYR A 29 -10.90 17.57 15.06
N VAL A 30 -12.04 17.14 15.60
CA VAL A 30 -13.36 17.67 15.27
C VAL A 30 -14.08 18.15 16.53
N SER A 31 -15.10 18.99 16.40
CA SER A 31 -15.89 19.47 17.55
C SER A 31 -16.65 18.31 18.20
N ALA A 32 -16.79 18.36 19.53
CA ALA A 32 -17.61 17.39 20.25
C ALA A 32 -19.11 17.58 19.98
N GLU A 33 -19.50 18.81 19.66
CA GLU A 33 -20.88 19.24 19.39
C GLU A 33 -21.27 19.06 17.92
N ASP A 34 -20.30 19.13 17.01
CA ASP A 34 -20.49 19.00 15.56
C ASP A 34 -19.23 18.38 14.90
N SER A 35 -19.34 17.10 14.52
CA SER A 35 -18.24 16.35 13.92
C SER A 35 -17.90 16.76 12.48
N THR A 36 -18.67 17.67 11.87
CA THR A 36 -18.35 18.25 10.55
C THR A 36 -17.36 19.41 10.65
N LEU A 37 -17.15 19.95 11.85
CA LEU A 37 -16.25 21.06 12.10
C LEU A 37 -14.89 20.55 12.54
N ILE A 38 -13.88 20.74 11.68
CA ILE A 38 -12.48 20.48 12.02
C ILE A 38 -11.99 21.58 12.97
N THR A 39 -11.55 21.19 14.16
CA THR A 39 -11.04 22.09 15.20
C THR A 39 -9.51 22.15 15.23
N GLY A 40 -8.82 21.17 14.66
CA GLY A 40 -7.37 21.18 14.55
C GLY A 40 -6.81 20.04 13.70
N VAL A 41 -5.60 20.25 13.20
CA VAL A 41 -4.76 19.21 12.57
C VAL A 41 -3.43 19.20 13.32
N LEU A 42 -3.07 18.07 13.90
CA LEU A 42 -1.84 17.89 14.69
C LEU A 42 -0.72 17.27 13.85
N ASP A 43 0.43 17.03 14.47
CA ASP A 43 1.54 16.21 13.95
C ASP A 43 2.35 16.82 12.79
N TRP A 44 2.42 18.15 12.75
CA TRP A 44 3.16 18.89 11.72
C TRP A 44 4.69 18.80 11.83
N GLN A 45 5.28 18.19 12.87
CA GLN A 45 6.73 18.27 13.12
C GLN A 45 7.61 17.66 12.01
N SER A 46 7.06 16.78 11.19
CA SER A 46 7.77 16.15 10.06
C SER A 46 7.48 16.85 8.71
N THR A 47 6.77 17.97 8.72
CA THR A 47 6.34 18.64 7.49
C THR A 47 7.50 19.41 6.86
N SER A 48 7.79 19.12 5.59
CA SER A 48 8.81 19.79 4.78
C SER A 48 8.25 20.23 3.43
N ILE A 49 8.96 21.14 2.76
CA ILE A 49 8.67 21.47 1.36
C ILE A 49 9.30 20.37 0.50
N GLU A 50 8.47 19.54 -0.10
CA GLU A 50 8.87 18.41 -0.94
C GLU A 50 8.36 18.59 -2.38
N PRO A 51 8.90 17.83 -3.36
CA PRO A 51 8.28 17.72 -4.67
C PRO A 51 6.84 17.20 -4.57
N ALA A 52 5.89 17.82 -5.29
CA ALA A 52 4.47 17.46 -5.25
C ALA A 52 4.18 15.97 -5.48
N PHE A 53 5.00 15.26 -6.27
CA PHE A 53 4.85 13.83 -6.51
C PHE A 53 5.01 12.95 -5.26
N ILE A 54 5.62 13.44 -4.19
CA ILE A 54 5.71 12.72 -2.90
C ILE A 54 4.31 12.47 -2.34
N TYR A 55 3.43 13.46 -2.41
CA TYR A 55 2.07 13.41 -1.88
C TYR A 55 1.03 12.90 -2.89
N ALA A 56 1.43 12.62 -4.12
CA ALA A 56 0.49 12.38 -5.21
C ALA A 56 -0.29 11.07 -5.07
N ASN A 57 0.32 10.04 -4.49
CA ASN A 57 -0.26 8.70 -4.34
C ASN A 57 -0.81 8.43 -2.93
N GLU A 58 -0.72 9.40 -2.02
CA GLU A 58 -1.22 9.23 -0.66
C GLU A 58 -2.74 9.43 -0.62
N THR A 59 -3.43 8.39 -0.14
CA THR A 59 -4.85 8.43 0.20
C THR A 59 -4.98 8.23 1.71
N PRO A 60 -5.45 9.24 2.46
CA PRO A 60 -5.72 9.12 3.88
C PRO A 60 -6.63 7.94 4.23
N ASP A 61 -6.46 7.39 5.43
CA ASP A 61 -7.24 6.24 5.92
C ASP A 61 -8.76 6.51 6.00
N PHE A 62 -9.18 7.76 6.23
CA PHE A 62 -10.59 8.16 6.21
C PHE A 62 -11.18 8.31 4.79
N ALA A 63 -10.33 8.36 3.77
CA ALA A 63 -10.71 8.46 2.37
C ALA A 63 -10.32 7.20 1.57
N ALA A 64 -9.78 6.18 2.23
CA ALA A 64 -9.43 4.91 1.61
C ALA A 64 -10.70 4.08 1.39
N LEU A 65 -10.67 3.26 0.33
CA LEU A 65 -11.70 2.24 0.16
C LEU A 65 -11.55 1.20 1.29
N PRO A 66 -12.66 0.67 1.83
CA PRO A 66 -12.60 -0.51 2.67
C PRO A 66 -11.94 -1.62 1.86
N GLU A 67 -11.07 -2.41 2.49
CA GLU A 67 -10.60 -3.65 1.87
C GLU A 67 -11.82 -4.46 1.44
N GLU A 68 -11.88 -4.87 0.18
CA GLU A 68 -12.93 -5.80 -0.25
C GLU A 68 -12.82 -7.01 0.68
N PRO A 69 -13.90 -7.41 1.37
CA PRO A 69 -13.89 -8.66 2.10
C PRO A 69 -13.59 -9.72 1.06
N GLU A 70 -12.40 -10.32 1.12
CA GLU A 70 -11.84 -11.19 0.08
C GLU A 70 -12.96 -12.03 -0.54
N GLY A 71 -13.42 -11.58 -1.70
CA GLY A 71 -14.23 -12.40 -2.57
C GLY A 71 -13.26 -13.45 -3.07
N ASN A 72 -13.30 -14.63 -2.46
CA ASN A 72 -12.63 -15.83 -2.95
C ASN A 72 -12.66 -15.81 -4.48
N THR A 73 -11.54 -15.47 -5.12
CA THR A 73 -11.24 -15.91 -6.49
C THR A 73 -10.93 -17.40 -6.43
N LEU A 74 -11.93 -18.16 -6.01
CA LEU A 74 -12.09 -19.57 -6.26
C LEU A 74 -13.51 -19.69 -6.76
N GLU A 75 -13.62 -19.84 -8.08
CA GLU A 75 -14.81 -20.37 -8.71
C GLU A 75 -15.33 -21.51 -7.85
N ASN A 76 -16.51 -21.33 -7.26
CA ASN A 76 -17.58 -22.32 -7.09
C ASN A 76 -18.62 -21.75 -6.13
N GLY A 77 -19.79 -21.43 -6.67
CA GLY A 77 -20.90 -20.97 -5.88
C GLY A 77 -21.43 -22.07 -4.96
N VAL A 78 -21.47 -21.79 -3.66
CA VAL A 78 -22.53 -22.24 -2.74
C VAL A 78 -22.68 -21.19 -1.61
N ASP A 79 -23.92 -20.71 -1.48
CA ASP A 79 -24.58 -20.07 -0.35
C ASP A 79 -24.04 -18.79 0.32
N LYS A 80 -24.63 -17.69 -0.15
CA LYS A 80 -24.86 -16.43 0.56
C LYS A 80 -25.53 -16.67 1.92
N HIS A 81 -24.76 -16.59 3.01
CA HIS A 81 -25.30 -16.30 4.34
C HIS A 81 -24.75 -14.97 4.90
N ARG A 82 -25.41 -13.90 4.46
CA ARG A 82 -25.86 -12.72 5.22
C ARG A 82 -24.86 -12.04 6.18
N ALA A 83 -24.17 -11.03 5.65
CA ALA A 83 -23.94 -9.74 6.30
C ALA A 83 -24.51 -8.61 5.40
N SER A 84 -25.77 -8.76 4.96
CA SER A 84 -26.32 -8.05 3.79
C SER A 84 -27.16 -6.81 4.14
N GLY A 85 -26.60 -5.85 4.89
CA GLY A 85 -27.29 -4.58 5.13
C GLY A 85 -26.38 -3.44 5.56
N HIS A 86 -25.54 -3.66 6.58
CA HIS A 86 -24.58 -2.66 7.05
C HIS A 86 -23.43 -2.44 6.06
N ASN A 87 -22.92 -3.53 5.48
CA ASN A 87 -21.70 -3.49 4.67
C ASN A 87 -21.88 -2.79 3.29
N GLU A 88 -23.06 -2.87 2.67
CA GLU A 88 -23.28 -2.24 1.36
C GLU A 88 -23.39 -0.72 1.45
N GLN A 89 -24.05 -0.21 2.50
CA GLN A 89 -24.17 1.24 2.71
C GLN A 89 -22.82 1.84 3.13
N GLU A 90 -22.12 1.20 4.06
CA GLU A 90 -20.77 1.63 4.49
C GLU A 90 -19.79 1.62 3.32
N TRP A 91 -19.83 0.59 2.47
CA TRP A 91 -19.02 0.53 1.27
C TRP A 91 -19.37 1.64 0.27
N LYS A 92 -20.67 1.91 0.06
CA LYS A 92 -21.12 3.02 -0.79
C LYS A 92 -20.64 4.36 -0.25
N ASP A 93 -20.77 4.59 1.05
CA ASP A 93 -20.36 5.85 1.70
C ASP A 93 -18.84 6.04 1.61
N ALA A 94 -18.06 4.98 1.85
CA ALA A 94 -16.61 5.02 1.70
C ALA A 94 -16.17 5.20 0.24
N SER A 95 -16.87 4.57 -0.71
CA SER A 95 -16.65 4.76 -2.15
C SER A 95 -16.91 6.22 -2.58
N ILE A 96 -18.00 6.82 -2.10
CA ILE A 96 -18.30 8.24 -2.31
C ILE A 96 -17.20 9.11 -1.70
N CYS A 97 -16.73 8.80 -0.49
CA CYS A 97 -15.64 9.53 0.17
C CYS A 97 -14.34 9.47 -0.65
N TYR A 98 -13.93 8.27 -1.07
CA TYR A 98 -12.75 8.04 -1.91
C TYR A 98 -12.82 8.82 -3.22
N GLN A 99 -13.94 8.72 -3.95
CA GLN A 99 -14.15 9.44 -5.21
C GLN A 99 -14.15 10.96 -5.01
N THR A 100 -14.81 11.43 -3.96
CA THR A 100 -14.84 12.85 -3.62
C THR A 100 -13.45 13.36 -3.29
N TYR A 101 -12.67 12.62 -2.50
CA TYR A 101 -11.29 12.96 -2.18
C TYR A 101 -10.42 13.04 -3.45
N ASP A 102 -10.48 12.03 -4.32
CA ASP A 102 -9.70 12.03 -5.56
C ASP A 102 -10.04 13.22 -6.49
N VAL A 103 -11.34 13.51 -6.65
CA VAL A 103 -11.81 14.67 -7.44
C VAL A 103 -11.37 15.98 -6.81
N CYS A 104 -11.55 16.14 -5.50
CA CYS A 104 -11.12 17.33 -4.76
C CYS A 104 -9.60 17.53 -4.86
N MET A 105 -8.80 16.49 -4.71
CA MET A 105 -7.34 16.60 -4.84
C MET A 105 -6.91 16.97 -6.27
N LYS A 106 -7.59 16.46 -7.30
CA LYS A 106 -7.32 16.84 -8.69
C LYS A 106 -7.79 18.26 -9.04
N GLY A 107 -8.87 18.74 -8.42
CA GLY A 107 -9.48 20.04 -8.72
C GLY A 107 -9.02 21.20 -7.84
N LEU A 108 -8.85 20.96 -6.54
CA LEU A 108 -8.60 21.98 -5.51
C LEU A 108 -7.12 22.06 -5.09
N ALA A 109 -6.30 21.05 -5.40
CA ALA A 109 -4.86 21.07 -5.17
C ALA A 109 -4.10 21.18 -6.51
N PRO A 110 -4.09 22.35 -7.18
CA PRO A 110 -3.51 22.50 -8.52
C PRO A 110 -2.02 22.16 -8.58
N LYS A 111 -1.29 22.31 -7.46
CA LYS A 111 0.12 21.92 -7.36
C LYS A 111 0.36 20.41 -7.43
N LEU A 112 -0.61 19.60 -7.00
CA LEU A 112 -0.52 18.14 -7.03
C LEU A 112 -1.04 17.55 -8.33
N ARG A 113 -1.88 18.31 -9.05
CA ARG A 113 -2.54 17.85 -10.27
C ARG A 113 -1.58 17.25 -11.32
N PRO A 114 -0.42 17.86 -11.65
CA PRO A 114 0.50 17.25 -12.62
C PRO A 114 0.98 15.87 -12.18
N ALA A 115 1.31 15.71 -10.89
CA ALA A 115 1.76 14.44 -10.34
C ALA A 115 0.65 13.38 -10.29
N ARG A 116 -0.57 13.77 -9.89
CA ARG A 116 -1.74 12.85 -9.82
C ARG A 116 -2.28 12.39 -11.19
N LEU A 117 -1.92 13.08 -12.26
CA LEU A 117 -2.29 12.72 -13.64
C LEU A 117 -1.17 12.00 -14.39
N LEU A 118 0.02 11.91 -13.79
CA LEU A 118 1.17 11.27 -14.41
C LEU A 118 1.07 9.75 -14.28
N ASP A 119 1.63 9.04 -15.26
CA ASP A 119 1.75 7.58 -15.20
C ASP A 119 2.59 7.19 -13.96
N PRO A 120 2.07 6.35 -13.04
CA PRO A 120 2.78 5.99 -11.82
C PRO A 120 4.18 5.41 -12.05
N THR A 121 4.40 4.68 -13.15
CA THR A 121 5.73 4.10 -13.48
C THR A 121 6.80 5.17 -13.68
N LEU A 122 6.43 6.42 -14.04
CA LEU A 122 7.39 7.53 -14.15
C LEU A 122 7.83 8.07 -12.78
N LEU A 123 7.02 7.87 -11.74
CA LEU A 123 7.25 8.38 -10.40
C LEU A 123 7.71 7.29 -9.42
N GLY A 124 7.37 6.02 -9.67
CA GLY A 124 7.63 4.92 -8.74
C GLY A 124 9.09 4.87 -8.28
N VAL A 125 10.06 4.88 -9.20
CA VAL A 125 11.49 4.89 -8.82
C VAL A 125 11.89 6.10 -7.96
N LEU A 126 11.27 7.27 -8.18
CA LEU A 126 11.52 8.49 -7.40
C LEU A 126 10.83 8.46 -6.03
N GLN A 127 9.69 7.78 -5.93
CA GLN A 127 8.95 7.58 -4.69
C GLN A 127 9.64 6.51 -3.82
N TYR A 128 10.07 5.39 -4.38
CA TYR A 128 10.69 4.34 -3.57
C TYR A 128 12.15 4.61 -3.21
N CYS A 129 12.87 5.48 -3.93
CA CYS A 129 14.29 5.71 -3.63
C CYS A 129 14.54 6.26 -2.22
N HIS A 130 13.62 7.05 -1.67
CA HIS A 130 13.75 7.60 -0.31
C HIS A 130 13.19 6.67 0.77
N THR A 131 12.47 5.62 0.38
CA THR A 131 11.83 4.68 1.29
C THR A 131 12.41 3.27 1.20
N THR A 132 13.39 3.00 0.33
CA THR A 132 14.01 1.66 0.14
C THR A 132 14.40 0.96 1.45
N TRP A 133 14.86 1.72 2.45
CA TRP A 133 15.24 1.18 3.76
C TRP A 133 14.05 0.71 4.61
N ARG A 134 12.86 1.28 4.36
CA ARG A 134 11.58 0.94 4.99
C ARG A 134 10.79 -0.09 4.16
N ASP A 135 10.72 0.13 2.84
CA ASP A 135 9.81 -0.55 1.91
C ASP A 135 10.47 -1.72 1.15
N SER A 136 11.75 -1.99 1.41
CA SER A 136 12.61 -3.03 0.79
C SER A 136 13.25 -2.64 -0.55
N ALA A 137 14.46 -3.16 -0.78
CA ALA A 137 15.15 -3.13 -2.07
C ALA A 137 14.39 -3.87 -3.18
N MET A 138 13.45 -4.76 -2.80
CA MET A 138 12.64 -5.52 -3.73
C MET A 138 11.63 -4.63 -4.49
N ALA A 139 10.96 -3.72 -3.79
CA ALA A 139 9.99 -2.80 -4.37
C ALA A 139 10.64 -1.87 -5.40
N ILE A 140 11.78 -1.25 -5.08
CA ILE A 140 12.48 -0.37 -6.03
C ILE A 140 13.01 -1.15 -7.26
N ARG A 141 13.40 -2.42 -7.09
CA ARG A 141 13.83 -3.25 -8.23
C ARG A 141 12.67 -3.56 -9.17
N GLN A 142 11.48 -3.83 -8.62
CA GLN A 142 10.26 -3.99 -9.42
C GLN A 142 9.95 -2.73 -10.24
N GLU A 143 9.97 -1.55 -9.62
CA GLU A 143 9.76 -0.27 -10.29
C GLU A 143 10.76 0.00 -11.41
N LEU A 144 12.03 -0.38 -11.21
CA LEU A 144 13.07 -0.28 -12.24
C LEU A 144 12.81 -1.23 -13.40
N ILE A 145 12.35 -2.46 -13.14
CA ILE A 145 11.99 -3.46 -14.16
C ILE A 145 10.81 -2.95 -14.98
N GLU A 146 9.75 -2.46 -14.34
CA GLU A 146 8.57 -1.91 -15.02
C GLU A 146 8.92 -0.68 -15.86
N LEU A 147 9.71 0.25 -15.29
CA LEU A 147 10.19 1.42 -16.02
C LEU A 147 11.04 1.04 -17.23
N SER A 148 11.89 0.01 -17.09
CA SER A 148 12.69 -0.50 -18.21
C SER A 148 11.83 -1.12 -19.30
N ALA A 149 10.86 -1.96 -18.92
CA ALA A 149 9.95 -2.62 -19.86
C ALA A 149 9.09 -1.61 -20.64
N ARG A 150 8.62 -0.56 -19.96
CA ARG A 150 7.74 0.48 -20.54
C ARG A 150 8.48 1.70 -21.06
N TRP A 151 9.81 1.71 -21.08
CA TRP A 151 10.62 2.90 -21.40
C TRP A 151 10.22 3.59 -22.71
N THR A 152 10.08 2.81 -23.78
CA THR A 152 9.70 3.30 -25.12
C THR A 152 8.22 3.72 -25.18
N GLU A 153 7.33 2.97 -24.53
CA GLU A 153 5.90 3.27 -24.43
C GLU A 153 5.66 4.61 -23.73
N LEU A 154 6.42 4.87 -22.66
CA LEU A 154 6.37 6.11 -21.88
C LEU A 154 6.99 7.32 -22.63
N GLY A 155 7.53 7.11 -23.83
CA GLY A 155 8.11 8.15 -24.68
C GLY A 155 9.45 8.70 -24.18
N LEU A 156 10.18 7.93 -23.34
CA LEU A 156 11.46 8.37 -22.79
C LEU A 156 12.59 8.28 -23.84
N GLN A 157 13.46 9.29 -23.87
CA GLN A 157 14.46 9.41 -24.93
C GLN A 157 15.69 8.50 -24.75
N GLY A 158 16.12 7.90 -25.87
CA GLY A 158 17.27 6.99 -25.95
C GLY A 158 17.01 5.65 -25.25
N SER A 159 18.06 4.88 -24.98
CA SER A 159 17.93 3.62 -24.24
C SER A 159 17.74 3.84 -22.73
N CYS A 160 17.00 2.92 -22.12
CA CYS A 160 16.94 2.77 -20.66
C CYS A 160 18.35 2.43 -20.14
N PRO A 161 18.83 3.08 -19.06
CA PRO A 161 20.11 2.75 -18.44
C PRO A 161 20.07 1.46 -17.61
N PHE A 162 18.88 1.02 -17.22
CA PHE A 162 18.66 -0.24 -16.52
C PHE A 162 18.10 -1.25 -17.53
N SER A 163 18.84 -2.31 -17.78
CA SER A 163 18.47 -3.35 -18.76
C SER A 163 18.79 -4.72 -18.15
N PRO A 164 17.89 -5.27 -17.33
CA PRO A 164 18.12 -6.55 -16.68
C PRO A 164 18.16 -7.68 -17.73
N THR A 165 18.98 -8.68 -17.46
CA THR A 165 19.02 -9.92 -18.24
C THR A 165 17.81 -10.80 -17.95
N GLU A 166 17.52 -11.75 -18.84
CA GLU A 166 16.42 -12.71 -18.64
C GLU A 166 16.59 -13.52 -17.34
N GLU A 167 17.83 -13.85 -16.98
CA GLU A 167 18.10 -14.57 -15.73
C GLU A 167 17.84 -13.69 -14.50
N GLU A 168 18.25 -12.42 -14.53
CA GLU A 168 17.96 -11.45 -13.46
C GLU A 168 16.47 -11.15 -13.30
N LEU A 169 15.70 -11.21 -14.39
CA LEU A 169 14.25 -11.08 -14.38
C LEU A 169 13.59 -12.32 -13.76
N ARG A 170 14.04 -13.51 -14.14
CA ARG A 170 13.55 -14.78 -13.60
C ARG A 170 13.85 -14.92 -12.11
N GLU A 171 15.04 -14.52 -11.68
CA GLU A 171 15.41 -14.47 -10.26
C GLU A 171 14.55 -13.47 -9.50
N HIS A 172 14.40 -12.24 -10.03
CA HIS A 172 13.54 -11.23 -9.41
C HIS A 172 12.09 -11.69 -9.29
N ALA A 173 11.51 -12.29 -10.32
CA ALA A 173 10.12 -12.75 -10.29
C ALA A 173 9.86 -13.75 -9.15
N ARG A 174 10.80 -14.67 -8.92
CA ARG A 174 10.70 -15.64 -7.80
C ARG A 174 10.82 -14.95 -6.45
N ASP A 175 11.77 -14.02 -6.30
CA ASP A 175 12.01 -13.36 -5.02
C ASP A 175 10.92 -12.30 -4.71
N TYR A 176 10.30 -11.73 -5.75
CA TYR A 176 9.20 -10.78 -5.66
C TYR A 176 7.90 -11.45 -5.20
N GLU A 177 7.61 -12.68 -5.65
CA GLU A 177 6.48 -13.47 -5.16
C GLU A 177 6.54 -13.67 -3.63
N ASP A 178 7.73 -13.98 -3.10
CA ASP A 178 7.96 -14.12 -1.66
C ASP A 178 7.74 -12.78 -0.94
N PHE A 179 8.22 -11.69 -1.53
CA PHE A 179 8.02 -10.35 -1.01
C PHE A 179 6.53 -9.97 -0.96
N GLU A 180 5.77 -10.19 -2.02
CA GLU A 180 4.32 -9.93 -2.07
C GLU A 180 3.58 -10.76 -1.02
N THR A 181 3.93 -12.04 -0.90
CA THR A 181 3.34 -12.92 0.12
C THR A 181 3.56 -12.36 1.54
N ILE A 182 4.77 -11.87 1.83
CA ILE A 182 5.09 -11.26 3.13
C ILE A 182 4.31 -9.95 3.33
N GLN A 183 4.18 -9.10 2.31
CA GLN A 183 3.42 -7.84 2.44
C GLN A 183 1.93 -8.11 2.71
N THR A 184 1.33 -9.05 1.96
CA THR A 184 -0.06 -9.47 2.18
C THR A 184 -0.25 -10.06 3.58
N LEU A 185 0.68 -10.90 4.03
CA LEU A 185 0.65 -11.47 5.37
C LEU A 185 0.74 -10.39 6.46
N LYS A 186 1.62 -9.39 6.30
CA LYS A 186 1.72 -8.25 7.23
C LYS A 186 0.44 -7.42 7.27
N LEU A 187 -0.17 -7.17 6.11
CA LEU A 187 -1.43 -6.45 6.00
C LEU A 187 -2.54 -7.19 6.75
N TRP A 188 -2.69 -8.48 6.48
CA TRP A 188 -3.65 -9.34 7.17
C TRP A 188 -3.41 -9.37 8.69
N LEU A 189 -2.17 -9.49 9.15
CA LEU A 189 -1.84 -9.47 10.58
C LEU A 189 -2.19 -8.15 11.25
N ARG A 190 -1.88 -7.02 10.60
CA ARG A 190 -2.23 -5.68 11.09
C ARG A 190 -3.74 -5.56 11.30
N ASN A 191 -4.52 -6.05 10.34
CA ASN A 191 -5.98 -5.96 10.38
C ASN A 191 -6.58 -6.93 11.41
N SER A 192 -6.10 -8.17 11.45
CA SER A 192 -6.57 -9.20 12.39
C SER A 192 -6.23 -8.89 13.85
N LEU A 193 -5.07 -8.27 14.10
CA LEU A 193 -4.62 -7.92 15.45
C LEU A 193 -5.02 -6.48 15.85
N ASN A 194 -5.63 -5.73 14.94
CA ASN A 194 -5.96 -4.30 15.11
C ASN A 194 -4.76 -3.46 15.61
N THR A 195 -3.59 -3.72 15.04
CA THR A 195 -2.33 -3.04 15.38
C THR A 195 -1.95 -2.00 14.33
N ASN A 196 -0.96 -1.16 14.64
CA ASN A 196 -0.33 -0.29 13.63
C ASN A 196 0.79 -1.07 12.89
N SER A 197 1.44 -0.43 11.91
CA SER A 197 2.57 -1.01 11.15
C SER A 197 3.73 -1.48 12.04
N ASP A 198 3.85 -0.91 13.22
CA ASP A 198 4.95 -1.16 14.15
C ASP A 198 4.60 -2.24 15.18
N GLY A 199 3.40 -2.84 15.07
CA GLY A 199 2.94 -3.92 15.95
C GLY A 199 2.67 -3.49 17.39
N TRP A 200 2.53 -2.18 17.65
CA TRP A 200 2.32 -1.66 19.00
C TRP A 200 0.91 -2.00 19.52
N VAL A 201 0.84 -2.46 20.76
CA VAL A 201 -0.40 -2.68 21.51
C VAL A 201 -0.28 -2.11 22.93
N PRO A 202 -1.38 -1.62 23.54
CA PRO A 202 -1.39 -1.27 24.95
C PRO A 202 -1.02 -2.47 25.83
N ASN A 203 -0.28 -2.24 26.93
CA ASN A 203 0.13 -3.29 27.86
C ASN A 203 -1.03 -4.15 28.38
N GLU A 204 -2.19 -3.53 28.59
CA GLU A 204 -3.43 -4.18 29.06
C GLU A 204 -3.97 -5.22 28.07
N LEU A 205 -3.65 -5.05 26.78
CA LEU A 205 -4.08 -5.93 25.69
C LEU A 205 -2.98 -6.91 25.25
N TRP A 206 -1.80 -6.88 25.88
CA TRP A 206 -0.63 -7.67 25.46
C TRP A 206 -0.92 -9.17 25.41
N ASP A 207 -1.50 -9.73 26.48
CA ASP A 207 -1.78 -11.17 26.53
C ASP A 207 -2.80 -11.58 25.45
N ALA A 208 -3.83 -10.76 25.22
CA ALA A 208 -4.82 -11.00 24.17
C ALA A 208 -4.19 -10.91 22.77
N ALA A 209 -3.32 -9.93 22.53
CA ALA A 209 -2.60 -9.78 21.27
C ALA A 209 -1.66 -10.96 21.00
N ARG A 210 -0.96 -11.46 22.03
CA ARG A 210 -0.10 -12.66 21.91
C ARG A 210 -0.91 -13.89 21.54
N ASP A 211 -2.05 -14.10 22.20
CA ASP A 211 -2.92 -15.25 21.91
C ASP A 211 -3.51 -15.17 20.50
N ALA A 212 -3.93 -13.97 20.07
CA ALA A 212 -4.40 -13.72 18.71
C ALA A 212 -3.28 -13.93 17.66
N HIS A 213 -2.06 -13.49 17.94
CA HIS A 213 -0.89 -13.73 17.07
C HIS A 213 -0.60 -15.23 16.89
N ARG A 214 -0.68 -16.02 17.98
CA ARG A 214 -0.51 -17.47 17.90
C ARG A 214 -1.63 -18.14 17.11
N ALA A 215 -2.87 -17.70 17.29
CA ALA A 215 -4.00 -18.18 16.50
C ALA A 215 -3.82 -17.87 15.01
N ALA A 216 -3.37 -16.65 14.69
CA ALA A 216 -3.10 -16.19 13.33
C ALA A 216 -2.01 -17.03 12.64
N TYR A 217 -0.92 -17.37 13.35
CA TYR A 217 0.09 -18.30 12.83
C TYR A 217 -0.52 -19.69 12.53
N GLY A 218 -1.35 -20.20 13.44
CA GLY A 218 -2.06 -21.46 13.23
C GLY A 218 -2.94 -21.46 11.99
N GLU A 219 -3.71 -20.38 11.79
CA GLU A 219 -4.56 -20.17 10.61
C GLU A 219 -3.73 -20.10 9.32
N TRP A 220 -2.66 -19.30 9.31
CA TRP A 220 -1.75 -19.20 8.17
C TRP A 220 -1.21 -20.57 7.72
N ILE A 221 -0.66 -21.32 8.67
CA ILE A 221 -0.09 -22.65 8.37
C ILE A 221 -1.18 -23.62 7.91
N GLN A 222 -2.39 -23.53 8.48
CA GLN A 222 -3.50 -24.38 8.08
C GLN A 222 -3.99 -24.07 6.65
N THR A 223 -4.14 -22.79 6.31
CA THR A 223 -4.49 -22.34 4.95
C THR A 223 -3.48 -22.83 3.92
N VAL A 224 -2.18 -22.78 4.25
CA VAL A 224 -1.11 -23.30 3.38
C VAL A 224 -1.19 -24.82 3.22
N ARG A 225 -1.52 -25.59 4.26
CA ARG A 225 -1.72 -27.05 4.12
C ARG A 225 -2.88 -27.36 3.18
N GLU A 226 -3.96 -26.59 3.28
CA GLU A 226 -5.15 -26.76 2.44
C GLU A 226 -4.89 -26.35 0.99
N SER A 227 -4.16 -25.26 0.75
CA SER A 227 -3.76 -24.87 -0.62
C SER A 227 -2.79 -25.89 -1.22
N GLN A 228 -1.81 -26.36 -0.45
CA GLN A 228 -0.87 -27.40 -0.89
C GLN A 228 -1.61 -28.69 -1.27
N SER A 229 -2.64 -29.09 -0.52
CA SER A 229 -3.48 -30.26 -0.86
C SER A 229 -4.24 -30.10 -2.19
N ARG A 230 -4.48 -28.86 -2.62
CA ARG A 230 -5.14 -28.49 -3.88
C ARG A 230 -4.15 -28.27 -5.03
N GLY A 231 -2.85 -28.49 -4.80
CA GLY A 231 -1.81 -28.40 -5.82
C GLY A 231 -1.05 -27.07 -5.87
N ASP A 232 -1.20 -26.22 -4.86
CA ASP A 232 -0.42 -24.99 -4.73
C ASP A 232 1.06 -25.30 -4.42
N SER A 233 1.95 -24.43 -4.88
CA SER A 233 3.40 -24.55 -4.75
C SER A 233 3.93 -24.12 -3.38
N LEU A 234 3.16 -23.34 -2.62
CA LEU A 234 3.54 -22.88 -1.29
C LEU A 234 3.55 -24.04 -0.28
N THR A 235 4.73 -24.35 0.24
CA THR A 235 4.90 -25.44 1.22
C THR A 235 4.85 -24.90 2.65
N VAL A 236 4.49 -25.75 3.63
CA VAL A 236 4.52 -25.40 5.06
C VAL A 236 5.90 -24.90 5.50
N ALA A 237 6.99 -25.53 5.02
CA ALA A 237 8.35 -25.11 5.36
C ALA A 237 8.73 -23.74 4.77
N LYS A 238 8.16 -23.39 3.61
CA LYS A 238 8.32 -22.05 3.02
C LYS A 238 7.46 -21.03 3.78
N ALA A 239 6.21 -21.38 4.08
CA ALA A 239 5.30 -20.54 4.87
C ALA A 239 5.83 -20.20 6.27
N ASP A 240 6.51 -21.13 6.91
CA ASP A 240 7.20 -20.90 8.19
C ASP A 240 8.33 -19.87 8.06
N LYS A 241 9.11 -19.92 6.98
CA LYS A 241 10.16 -18.92 6.70
C LYS A 241 9.62 -17.54 6.32
N LEU A 242 8.45 -17.49 5.70
CA LEU A 242 7.80 -16.22 5.32
C LEU A 242 7.10 -15.55 6.51
N TRP A 243 6.91 -16.27 7.63
CA TRP A 243 6.31 -15.69 8.82
C TRP A 243 7.23 -14.59 9.39
N PRO A 244 6.75 -13.33 9.52
CA PRO A 244 7.62 -12.18 9.78
C PRO A 244 8.02 -11.99 11.25
N PHE A 245 7.52 -12.83 12.17
CA PHE A 245 7.68 -12.68 13.61
C PHE A 245 8.20 -13.96 14.28
N ASP A 246 8.67 -13.89 15.52
CA ASP A 246 9.01 -15.11 16.25
C ASP A 246 7.73 -15.91 16.55
N ALA A 247 7.71 -17.21 16.24
CA ALA A 247 6.55 -18.08 16.43
C ALA A 247 6.32 -18.54 17.90
N GLY A 248 7.00 -17.93 18.87
CA GLY A 248 7.02 -18.31 20.30
C GLY A 248 5.95 -17.64 21.16
#